data_AF-A0A661FQC6-F1
#
_entry.id   AF-A0A661FQC6-F1
#
_cell.length_a   1.000
_cell.length_b   1.000
_cell.length_c   1.000
_cell.angle_alpha   90.00
_cell.angle_beta   90.00
_cell.angle_gamma   90.00
#
_symmetry.space_group_name_H-M   'P 1'
#
loop_
_entity.id
_entity.type
_entity.pdbx_description
1 polymer ?
#
loop_
_entity_poly.entity_id
_entity_poly.type
_entity_poly.pdbx_seq_one_letter_code
_entity_poly.pdbx_strand_id
1 'polypeptide(L)'
;MADDKDKELNDDGTPKTPKTPEVKPVVPPKDETDEDKLKRLVQESVDVQLKPIKDKLDGAYEARDGALKESAELKQKESDRQKESLKAEGKHEEAHKLEMAEQKAANDALTKRNVELTRDIDVRNAINAHTFRNEKAVEMAYQDVVKDLVQADNGSWVHKNGTSIKDTVAAFVANEENSFLLKPKHNSGPGHTPPKDTDTSDKSKSLFEMSQDEVLKLAMAKKLPNQQPK
;
A
#
# COMPACT_ATOMS: atom_id res chain seq x y z
N MET A 1 -39.18 -48.41 -32.05
CA MET A 1 -38.08 -48.21 -31.08
C MET A 1 -37.26 -47.04 -31.62
N ALA A 2 -37.50 -45.80 -31.18
CA ALA A 2 -37.21 -45.23 -29.86
C ALA A 2 -35.73 -45.37 -29.51
N ASP A 3 -35.00 -44.25 -29.55
CA ASP A 3 -33.83 -43.89 -28.72
C ASP A 3 -33.30 -42.54 -29.26
N ASP A 4 -33.92 -41.43 -28.91
CA ASP A 4 -33.81 -40.60 -27.70
C ASP A 4 -32.76 -39.49 -27.83
N LYS A 5 -33.25 -38.28 -27.58
CA LYS A 5 -32.55 -37.00 -27.66
C LYS A 5 -32.27 -36.58 -26.22
N ASP A 6 -31.02 -36.56 -25.80
CA ASP A 6 -30.66 -35.81 -24.60
C ASP A 6 -29.65 -34.72 -24.90
N LYS A 7 -30.21 -33.51 -24.89
CA LYS A 7 -29.54 -32.21 -24.88
C LYS A 7 -28.85 -32.05 -23.53
N GLU A 8 -27.55 -31.77 -23.55
CA GLU A 8 -26.85 -31.24 -22.38
C GLU A 8 -27.44 -29.87 -21.99
N LEU A 9 -28.20 -29.86 -20.90
CA LEU A 9 -28.65 -28.68 -20.16
C LEU A 9 -27.57 -28.24 -19.16
N ASN A 10 -27.47 -26.93 -18.92
CA ASN A 10 -26.74 -26.39 -17.76
C ASN A 10 -27.69 -26.29 -16.55
N ASP A 11 -27.11 -26.28 -15.34
CA ASP A 11 -27.72 -26.39 -13.98
C ASP A 11 -28.84 -25.38 -13.60
N ASP A 12 -29.29 -24.50 -14.51
CA ASP A 12 -30.39 -23.55 -14.24
C ASP A 12 -31.45 -23.52 -15.37
N GLY A 13 -31.60 -24.62 -16.11
CA GLY A 13 -32.83 -24.90 -16.87
C GLY A 13 -33.17 -23.98 -18.05
N THR A 14 -32.20 -23.28 -18.66
CA THR A 14 -32.44 -22.48 -19.88
C THR A 14 -31.54 -22.85 -21.08
N PRO A 15 -32.04 -22.74 -22.35
CA PRO A 15 -31.34 -23.26 -23.53
C PRO A 15 -30.17 -22.38 -24.00
N LYS A 16 -29.03 -23.00 -24.34
CA LYS A 16 -27.86 -22.33 -24.94
C LYS A 16 -28.21 -21.75 -26.32
N THR A 17 -28.27 -20.42 -26.42
CA THR A 17 -28.37 -19.69 -27.68
C THR A 17 -26.97 -19.44 -28.27
N PRO A 18 -26.77 -19.58 -29.59
CA PRO A 18 -25.48 -19.42 -30.24
C PRO A 18 -25.05 -17.94 -30.25
N LYS A 19 -23.84 -17.66 -29.75
CA LYS A 19 -23.22 -16.34 -29.86
C LYS A 19 -22.74 -16.11 -31.29
N THR A 20 -23.48 -15.27 -32.02
CA THR A 20 -23.04 -14.56 -33.23
C THR A 20 -21.73 -13.80 -32.93
N PRO A 21 -20.74 -13.81 -33.85
CA PRO A 21 -19.42 -13.24 -33.60
C PRO A 21 -19.46 -11.71 -33.46
N GLU A 22 -19.03 -11.23 -32.30
CA GLU A 22 -18.80 -9.82 -32.04
C GLU A 22 -17.45 -9.41 -32.66
N VAL A 23 -17.53 -8.50 -33.63
CA VAL A 23 -16.41 -7.96 -34.40
C VAL A 23 -15.49 -7.18 -33.46
N LYS A 24 -14.26 -7.68 -33.25
CA LYS A 24 -13.17 -6.88 -32.68
C LYS A 24 -12.71 -5.86 -33.73
N PRO A 25 -12.51 -4.58 -33.38
CA PRO A 25 -11.87 -3.64 -34.29
C PRO A 25 -10.43 -4.10 -34.56
N VAL A 26 -10.08 -4.23 -35.84
CA VAL A 26 -8.75 -4.55 -36.32
C VAL A 26 -7.80 -3.43 -35.92
N VAL A 27 -6.87 -3.72 -35.00
CA VAL A 27 -5.69 -2.89 -34.76
C VAL A 27 -4.68 -3.20 -35.88
N PRO A 28 -4.19 -2.21 -36.65
CA PRO A 28 -3.20 -2.44 -37.71
C PRO A 28 -1.87 -2.94 -37.11
N PRO A 29 -1.09 -3.75 -37.85
CA PRO A 29 0.21 -4.24 -37.39
C PRO A 29 1.16 -3.05 -37.24
N LYS A 30 1.72 -2.87 -36.05
CA LYS A 30 2.79 -1.90 -35.81
C LYS A 30 4.09 -2.58 -36.23
N ASP A 31 4.58 -2.23 -37.42
CA ASP A 31 5.90 -2.67 -37.89
C ASP A 31 6.97 -2.30 -36.86
N GLU A 32 7.70 -3.31 -36.38
CA GLU A 32 8.81 -3.11 -35.45
C GLU A 32 9.95 -2.41 -36.19
N THR A 33 10.18 -1.15 -35.83
CA THR A 33 11.33 -0.37 -36.27
C THR A 33 12.64 -1.08 -35.91
N ASP A 34 13.67 -0.97 -36.77
CA ASP A 34 14.96 -1.63 -36.54
C ASP A 34 15.63 -1.19 -35.21
N GLU A 35 15.29 -0.01 -34.71
CA GLU A 35 15.67 0.46 -33.38
C GLU A 35 15.08 -0.37 -32.23
N ASP A 36 13.85 -0.90 -32.37
CA ASP A 36 13.21 -1.72 -31.35
C ASP A 36 13.78 -3.15 -31.34
N LYS A 37 14.18 -3.66 -32.50
CA LYS A 37 14.94 -4.91 -32.62
C LYS A 37 16.34 -4.77 -32.01
N LEU A 38 17.02 -3.65 -32.26
CA LEU A 38 18.32 -3.35 -31.65
C LEU A 38 18.20 -3.21 -30.12
N LYS A 39 17.18 -2.50 -29.63
CA LYS A 39 16.91 -2.39 -28.18
C LYS A 39 16.62 -3.74 -27.54
N ARG A 40 15.85 -4.63 -28.19
CA ARG A 40 15.63 -6.00 -27.70
C ARG A 40 16.90 -6.83 -27.67
N LEU A 41 17.73 -6.77 -28.71
CA LEU A 41 18.99 -7.51 -28.75
C LEU A 41 19.98 -7.03 -27.67
N VAL A 42 20.04 -5.72 -27.44
CA VAL A 42 20.82 -5.12 -26.35
C VAL A 42 20.25 -5.54 -24.99
N GLN A 43 18.93 -5.50 -24.82
CA GLN A 43 18.28 -5.93 -23.57
C GLN A 43 18.54 -7.41 -23.29
N GLU A 44 18.45 -8.28 -24.30
CA GLU A 44 18.74 -9.71 -24.16
C GLU A 44 20.20 -9.95 -23.81
N SER A 45 21.15 -9.22 -24.43
CA SER A 45 22.56 -9.26 -24.07
C SER A 45 22.82 -8.81 -22.62
N VAL A 46 22.13 -7.76 -22.17
CA VAL A 46 22.19 -7.28 -20.79
C VAL A 46 21.61 -8.32 -19.84
N ASP A 47 20.47 -8.93 -20.16
CA ASP A 47 19.84 -9.97 -19.33
C ASP A 47 20.73 -11.22 -19.21
N VAL A 48 21.40 -11.61 -20.29
CA VAL A 48 22.39 -12.70 -20.29
C VAL A 48 23.58 -12.37 -19.39
N GLN A 49 24.07 -11.13 -19.40
CA GLN A 49 25.17 -10.69 -18.53
C GLN A 49 24.73 -10.53 -17.06
N LEU A 50 23.48 -10.14 -16.81
CA LEU A 50 22.92 -9.97 -15.48
C LEU A 50 22.54 -11.28 -14.80
N LYS A 51 22.18 -12.34 -15.56
CA LYS A 51 21.88 -13.68 -15.01
C LYS A 51 22.94 -14.22 -14.04
N PRO A 52 24.22 -14.35 -14.41
CA PRO A 52 25.24 -14.87 -13.50
C PRO A 52 25.52 -13.94 -12.31
N ILE A 53 25.25 -12.64 -12.44
CA ILE A 53 25.37 -11.68 -11.34
C ILE A 53 24.22 -11.90 -10.35
N LYS A 54 23.00 -12.07 -10.86
CA LYS A 54 21.82 -12.38 -10.07
C LYS A 54 21.96 -13.72 -9.35
N ASP A 55 22.38 -14.77 -10.03
CA ASP A 55 22.56 -16.09 -9.42
C ASP A 55 23.61 -16.07 -8.29
N LYS A 56 24.71 -15.33 -8.48
CA LYS A 56 25.71 -15.12 -7.42
C LYS A 56 25.17 -14.29 -6.26
N LEU A 57 24.34 -13.30 -6.55
CA LEU A 57 23.74 -12.43 -5.55
C LEU A 57 22.71 -13.19 -4.71
N ASP A 58 21.84 -13.96 -5.36
CA ASP A 58 20.86 -14.82 -4.71
C ASP A 58 21.56 -15.87 -3.83
N GLY A 59 22.60 -16.53 -4.34
CA GLY A 59 23.41 -17.46 -3.54
C GLY A 59 24.18 -16.81 -2.38
N ALA A 60 24.63 -15.56 -2.54
CA ALA A 60 25.27 -14.81 -1.46
C ALA A 60 24.28 -14.43 -0.35
N TYR A 61 23.04 -14.07 -0.72
CA TYR A 61 21.98 -13.81 0.24
C TYR A 61 21.56 -15.08 0.98
N GLU A 62 21.39 -16.20 0.29
CA GLU A 62 21.10 -17.49 0.91
C GLU A 62 22.21 -17.92 1.88
N ALA A 63 23.48 -17.79 1.49
CA ALA A 63 24.62 -18.12 2.34
C ALA A 63 24.69 -17.20 3.58
N ARG A 64 24.44 -15.89 3.40
CA ARG A 64 24.39 -14.93 4.51
C ARG A 64 23.24 -15.26 5.46
N ASP A 65 22.06 -15.51 4.94
CA ASP A 65 20.86 -15.77 5.74
C ASP A 65 20.97 -17.11 6.48
N GLY A 66 21.57 -18.12 5.85
CA GLY A 66 21.96 -19.39 6.48
C GLY A 66 22.97 -19.19 7.62
N ALA A 67 24.06 -18.45 7.39
CA ALA A 67 25.07 -18.19 8.41
C ALA A 67 24.50 -17.39 9.60
N LEU A 68 23.61 -16.43 9.34
CA LEU A 68 22.93 -15.68 10.40
C LEU A 68 22.05 -16.61 11.25
N LYS A 69 21.30 -17.52 10.62
CA LYS A 69 20.48 -18.50 11.32
C LYS A 69 21.33 -19.45 12.18
N GLU A 70 22.38 -20.03 11.61
CA GLU A 70 23.29 -20.92 12.35
C GLU A 70 23.96 -20.21 13.52
N SER A 71 24.38 -18.96 13.35
CA SER A 71 24.97 -18.17 14.44
C SER A 71 23.99 -17.91 15.59
N ALA A 72 22.71 -17.69 15.27
CA ALA A 72 21.66 -17.51 16.26
C ALA A 72 21.37 -18.82 17.01
N GLU A 73 21.29 -19.94 16.29
CA GLU A 73 21.09 -21.27 16.88
C GLU A 73 22.26 -21.69 17.76
N LEU A 74 23.50 -21.43 17.34
CA LEU A 74 24.70 -21.69 18.14
C LEU A 74 24.71 -20.86 19.42
N LYS A 75 24.40 -19.55 19.33
CA LYS A 75 24.34 -18.68 20.50
C LYS A 75 23.25 -19.11 21.48
N GLN A 76 22.08 -19.50 20.97
CA GLN A 76 20.99 -20.02 21.80
C GLN A 76 21.43 -21.32 22.50
N LYS A 77 22.04 -22.25 21.75
CA LYS A 77 22.53 -23.52 22.28
C LYS A 77 23.64 -23.36 23.31
N GLU A 78 24.51 -22.36 23.15
CA GLU A 78 25.53 -22.02 24.16
C GLU A 78 24.88 -21.45 25.43
N SER A 79 23.91 -20.54 25.29
CA SER A 79 23.14 -20.00 26.42
C SER A 79 22.44 -21.13 27.18
N ASP A 80 21.80 -22.06 26.47
CA ASP A 80 21.06 -23.17 27.08
C ASP A 80 22.00 -24.20 27.72
N ARG A 81 23.15 -24.49 27.10
CA ARG A 81 24.19 -25.35 27.71
C ARG A 81 24.78 -24.74 28.98
N GLN A 82 25.02 -23.43 29.00
CA GLN A 82 25.49 -22.74 30.20
C GLN A 82 24.45 -22.83 31.32
N LYS A 83 23.17 -22.61 31.02
CA LYS A 83 22.07 -22.78 31.99
C LYS A 83 21.96 -24.23 32.48
N GLU A 84 22.10 -25.21 31.60
CA GLU A 84 22.01 -26.64 31.94
C GLU A 84 23.19 -27.09 32.80
N SER A 85 24.42 -26.64 32.50
CA SER A 85 25.60 -26.88 33.34
C SER A 85 25.43 -26.29 34.73
N LEU A 86 24.94 -25.05 34.83
CA LEU A 86 24.68 -24.39 36.11
C LEU A 86 23.59 -25.10 36.93
N LYS A 87 22.56 -25.65 36.26
CA LYS A 87 21.53 -26.47 36.89
C LYS A 87 22.09 -27.82 37.37
N ALA A 88 22.96 -28.46 36.58
CA ALA A 88 23.60 -29.73 36.94
C ALA A 88 24.60 -29.60 38.11
N GLU A 89 25.27 -28.45 38.22
CA GLU A 89 26.15 -28.10 39.36
C GLU A 89 25.38 -27.74 40.65
N GLY A 90 24.05 -27.80 40.64
CA GLY A 90 23.19 -27.46 41.79
C GLY A 90 23.07 -25.96 42.06
N LYS A 91 23.60 -25.10 41.18
CA LYS A 91 23.56 -23.64 41.29
C LYS A 91 22.27 -23.07 40.71
N HIS A 92 21.13 -23.57 41.20
CA HIS A 92 19.81 -23.19 40.70
C HIS A 92 19.52 -21.68 40.83
N GLU A 93 20.01 -21.02 41.89
CA GLU A 93 19.91 -19.57 42.04
C GLU A 93 20.68 -18.80 40.95
N GLU A 94 21.86 -19.26 40.58
CA GLU A 94 22.68 -18.60 39.54
C GLU A 94 22.06 -18.81 38.15
N ALA A 95 21.58 -20.03 37.87
CA ALA A 95 20.83 -20.32 36.64
C ALA A 95 19.54 -19.49 36.54
N HIS A 96 18.76 -19.37 37.63
CA HIS A 96 17.57 -18.54 37.66
C HIS A 96 17.90 -17.04 37.53
N LYS A 97 18.98 -16.56 38.15
CA LYS A 97 19.43 -15.18 38.00
C LYS A 97 19.84 -14.86 36.57
N LEU A 98 20.50 -15.80 35.89
CA LEU A 98 20.88 -15.68 34.48
C LEU A 98 19.64 -15.64 33.58
N GLU A 99 18.66 -16.52 33.81
CA GLU A 99 17.38 -16.54 33.09
C GLU A 99 16.58 -15.24 33.31
N MET A 100 16.52 -14.74 34.55
CA MET A 100 15.86 -13.47 34.86
C MET A 100 16.57 -12.28 34.20
N ALA A 101 17.90 -12.29 34.13
CA ALA A 101 18.67 -11.26 33.46
C ALA A 101 18.44 -11.27 31.94
N GLU A 102 18.43 -12.45 31.32
CA GLU A 102 18.14 -12.62 29.89
C GLU A 102 16.71 -12.19 29.56
N GLN A 103 15.73 -12.63 30.36
CA GLN A 103 14.34 -12.27 30.15
C GLN A 103 14.11 -10.77 30.34
N LYS A 104 14.78 -10.14 31.32
CA LYS A 104 14.75 -8.69 31.50
C LYS A 104 15.38 -7.97 30.31
N ALA A 105 16.53 -8.43 29.82
CA ALA A 105 17.17 -7.85 28.65
C ALA A 105 16.31 -7.99 27.38
N ALA A 106 15.63 -9.13 27.21
CA ALA A 106 14.69 -9.36 26.12
C ALA A 106 13.48 -8.41 26.22
N ASN A 107 12.90 -8.27 27.42
CA ASN A 107 11.80 -7.32 27.65
C ASN A 107 12.24 -5.88 27.40
N ASP A 108 13.43 -5.46 27.86
CA ASP A 108 13.95 -4.11 27.62
C ASP A 108 14.16 -3.85 26.12
N ALA A 109 14.67 -4.85 25.38
CA ALA A 109 14.83 -4.77 23.93
C ALA A 109 13.48 -4.68 23.19
N LEU A 110 12.48 -5.47 23.61
CA LEU A 110 11.13 -5.42 23.05
C LEU A 110 10.43 -4.09 23.37
N THR A 111 10.57 -3.59 24.60
CA THR A 111 10.03 -2.29 24.99
C THR A 111 10.65 -1.16 24.16
N LYS A 112 11.97 -1.16 23.97
CA LYS A 112 12.63 -0.17 23.09
C LYS A 112 12.08 -0.22 21.67
N ARG A 113 11.96 -1.41 21.07
CA ARG A 113 11.39 -1.58 19.73
C ARG A 113 9.95 -1.09 19.66
N ASN A 114 9.12 -1.41 20.66
CA ASN A 114 7.74 -0.92 20.70
C ASN A 114 7.68 0.60 20.80
N VAL A 115 8.51 1.21 21.65
CA VAL A 115 8.60 2.66 21.81
C VAL A 115 9.03 3.34 20.50
N GLU A 116 10.02 2.78 19.79
CA GLU A 116 10.43 3.24 18.46
C GLU A 116 9.33 3.07 17.41
N LEU A 117 8.65 1.92 17.38
CA LEU A 117 7.57 1.68 16.43
C LEU A 117 6.37 2.61 16.67
N THR A 118 5.99 2.84 17.93
CA THR A 118 4.92 3.78 18.27
C THR A 118 5.29 5.19 17.86
N ARG A 119 6.54 5.63 18.11
CA ARG A 119 7.07 6.90 17.60
C ARG A 119 6.86 7.02 16.10
N ASP A 120 7.31 6.00 15.38
CA ASP A 120 7.39 6.02 13.93
C ASP A 120 5.98 6.04 13.33
N ILE A 121 5.04 5.30 13.92
CA ILE A 121 3.62 5.32 13.54
C ILE A 121 3.03 6.72 13.77
N ASP A 122 3.24 7.32 14.93
CA ASP A 122 2.67 8.63 15.27
C ASP A 122 3.23 9.74 14.36
N VAL A 123 4.54 9.73 14.10
CA VAL A 123 5.19 10.66 13.17
C VAL A 123 4.70 10.45 11.74
N ARG A 124 4.64 9.20 11.25
CA ARG A 124 4.13 8.91 9.90
C ARG A 124 2.67 9.32 9.75
N ASN A 125 1.83 9.07 10.75
CA ASN A 125 0.43 9.49 10.73
C ASN A 125 0.30 11.03 10.67
N ALA A 126 1.13 11.76 11.40
CA ALA A 126 1.15 13.22 11.35
C ALA A 126 1.65 13.75 9.99
N ILE A 127 2.70 13.16 9.42
CA ILE A 127 3.25 13.54 8.11
C ILE A 127 2.27 13.22 6.98
N ASN A 128 1.63 12.05 7.00
CA ASN A 128 0.66 11.64 5.99
C ASN A 128 -0.60 12.52 5.95
N ALA A 129 -0.83 13.36 6.96
CA ALA A 129 -1.87 14.37 6.93
C ALA A 129 -1.56 15.52 5.95
N HIS A 130 -0.35 15.57 5.38
CA HIS A 130 0.10 16.61 4.46
C HIS A 130 0.52 16.03 3.10
N THR A 131 0.36 16.84 2.05
CA THR A 131 0.58 16.40 0.67
C THR A 131 2.00 16.71 0.19
N PHE A 132 2.88 15.72 0.31
CA PHE A 132 4.26 15.80 -0.18
C PHE A 132 4.35 15.55 -1.69
N ARG A 133 5.40 16.08 -2.34
CA ARG A 133 5.62 15.91 -3.79
C ARG A 133 6.00 14.47 -4.15
N ASN A 134 6.88 13.85 -3.38
CA ASN A 134 7.39 12.50 -3.57
C ASN A 134 7.62 11.79 -2.23
N GLU A 135 7.85 10.48 -2.27
CA GLU A 135 8.16 9.67 -1.09
C GLU A 135 9.47 10.11 -0.42
N LYS A 136 10.45 10.58 -1.19
CA LYS A 136 11.71 11.11 -0.64
C LYS A 136 11.52 12.38 0.20
N ALA A 137 10.53 13.21 -0.13
CA ALA A 137 10.16 14.36 0.68
C ALA A 137 9.49 13.95 1.98
N VAL A 138 8.69 12.88 1.96
CA VAL A 138 8.14 12.25 3.18
C VAL A 138 9.27 11.72 4.06
N GLU A 139 10.25 11.04 3.47
CA GLU A 139 11.40 10.49 4.20
C GLU A 139 12.28 11.59 4.81
N MET A 140 12.55 12.70 4.10
CA MET A 140 13.28 13.84 4.65
C MET A 140 12.52 14.49 5.82
N ALA A 141 11.22 14.75 5.67
CA ALA A 141 10.39 15.29 6.74
C ALA A 141 10.37 14.38 7.97
N TYR A 142 10.31 13.06 7.74
CA TYR A 142 10.37 12.06 8.81
C TYR A 142 11.69 12.11 9.58
N GLN A 143 12.83 12.12 8.89
CA GLN A 143 14.14 12.15 9.53
C GLN A 143 14.35 13.42 10.36
N ASP A 144 13.97 14.58 9.83
CA ASP A 144 14.11 15.85 10.52
C ASP A 144 13.22 15.93 11.76
N VAL A 145 11.96 15.48 11.66
CA VAL A 145 11.04 15.46 12.80
C VAL A 145 11.54 14.50 13.87
N VAL A 146 11.90 13.26 13.51
CA VAL A 146 12.36 12.24 14.47
C VAL A 146 13.62 12.68 15.22
N LYS A 147 14.54 13.39 14.58
CA LYS A 147 15.79 13.88 15.19
C LYS A 147 15.54 14.80 16.39
N ASP A 148 14.46 15.58 16.37
CA ASP A 148 14.13 16.56 17.40
C ASP A 148 13.07 16.05 18.40
N LEU A 149 12.69 14.77 18.32
CA LEU A 149 11.71 14.14 19.19
C LEU A 149 12.35 13.55 20.46
N VAL A 150 11.72 13.80 21.60
CA VAL A 150 12.08 13.31 22.93
C VAL A 150 10.85 12.63 23.54
N GLN A 151 11.07 11.51 24.24
CA GLN A 151 10.00 10.85 24.97
C GLN A 151 9.73 11.60 26.28
N ALA A 152 8.47 12.01 26.50
CA ALA A 152 8.02 12.63 27.74
C ALA A 152 7.77 11.58 28.84
N ASP A 153 7.60 12.02 30.08
CA ASP A 153 7.41 11.16 31.26
C ASP A 153 6.18 10.25 31.17
N ASN A 154 5.17 10.66 30.40
CA ASN A 154 3.96 9.88 30.13
C ASN A 154 4.13 8.83 29.01
N GLY A 155 5.34 8.67 28.47
CA GLY A 155 5.65 7.77 27.36
C GLY A 155 5.26 8.30 25.97
N SER A 156 4.67 9.50 25.89
CA SER A 156 4.32 10.14 24.61
C SER A 156 5.53 10.84 23.99
N TRP A 157 5.59 10.88 22.67
CA TRP A 157 6.64 11.59 21.95
C TRP A 157 6.29 13.06 21.77
N VAL A 158 7.19 13.94 22.20
CA VAL A 158 7.07 15.40 22.07
C VAL A 158 8.33 15.95 21.42
N HIS A 159 8.23 17.10 20.78
CA HIS A 159 9.42 17.81 20.32
C HIS A 159 10.22 18.33 21.53
N LYS A 160 11.52 18.59 21.36
CA LYS A 160 12.40 19.18 22.39
C LYS A 160 11.85 20.43 23.08
N ASN A 161 10.97 21.18 22.41
CA ASN A 161 10.31 22.39 22.95
C ASN A 161 8.99 22.09 23.67
N GLY A 162 8.59 20.81 23.82
CA GLY A 162 7.32 20.39 24.42
C GLY A 162 6.11 20.45 23.50
N THR A 163 6.28 20.77 22.22
CA THR A 163 5.17 20.78 21.23
C THR A 163 4.78 19.37 20.81
N SER A 164 3.50 19.16 20.48
CA SER A 164 3.02 17.86 20.00
C SER A 164 3.63 17.52 18.63
N ILE A 165 3.63 16.24 18.26
CA ILE A 165 4.12 15.78 16.95
C ILE A 165 3.36 16.47 15.81
N LYS A 166 2.03 16.62 15.96
CA LYS A 166 1.18 17.28 14.96
C LYS A 166 1.56 18.74 14.76
N ASP A 167 1.79 19.47 15.85
CA ASP A 167 2.17 20.88 15.78
C ASP A 167 3.58 21.05 15.23
N THR A 168 4.48 20.12 15.55
CA THR A 168 5.86 20.11 15.05
C THR A 168 5.89 19.85 13.54
N VAL A 169 5.08 18.90 13.05
CA VAL A 169 4.92 18.65 11.61
C VAL A 169 4.23 19.84 10.92
N ALA A 170 3.24 20.47 11.54
CA ALA A 170 2.60 21.66 11.00
C ALA A 170 3.59 22.83 10.90
N ALA A 171 4.43 23.05 11.92
CA ALA A 171 5.50 24.03 11.90
C ALA A 171 6.57 23.70 10.84
N PHE A 172 6.91 22.42 10.68
CA PHE A 172 7.83 21.95 9.64
C PHE A 172 7.30 22.28 8.23
N VAL A 173 6.00 22.08 7.99
CA VAL A 173 5.33 22.39 6.72
C VAL A 173 5.15 23.89 6.50
N ALA A 174 4.98 24.66 7.57
CA ALA A 174 4.86 26.11 7.51
C ALA A 174 6.21 26.81 7.23
N ASN A 175 7.34 26.13 7.47
CA ASN A 175 8.66 26.68 7.21
C ASN A 175 8.91 26.81 5.70
N GLU A 176 9.26 28.00 5.23
CA GLU A 176 9.48 28.28 3.80
C GLU A 176 10.61 27.43 3.22
N GLU A 177 11.65 27.16 4.02
CA GLU A 177 12.77 26.30 3.68
C GLU A 177 12.32 24.88 3.31
N ASN A 178 11.18 24.41 3.82
CA ASN A 178 10.63 23.07 3.56
C ASN A 178 9.52 23.07 2.51
N SER A 179 9.12 24.25 1.99
CA SER A 179 8.02 24.39 1.04
C SER A 179 8.26 23.62 -0.27
N PHE A 180 9.52 23.42 -0.65
CA PHE A 180 9.89 22.63 -1.84
C PHE A 180 9.51 21.14 -1.73
N LEU A 181 9.34 20.62 -0.51
CA LEU A 181 8.96 19.23 -0.22
C LEU A 181 7.46 18.98 -0.47
N LEU A 182 6.66 20.05 -0.44
CA LEU A 182 5.21 20.01 -0.45
C LEU A 182 4.66 20.26 -1.86
N LYS A 183 3.55 19.61 -2.19
CA LYS A 183 2.82 19.96 -3.42
C LYS A 183 2.33 21.41 -3.27
N PRO A 184 2.41 22.24 -4.33
CA PRO A 184 1.85 23.57 -4.30
C PRO A 184 0.40 23.50 -3.82
N LYS A 185 0.08 24.20 -2.74
CA LYS A 185 -1.30 24.38 -2.32
C LYS A 185 -1.99 25.11 -3.46
N HIS A 186 -2.85 24.40 -4.19
CA HIS A 186 -3.66 25.02 -5.22
C HIS A 186 -4.61 25.98 -4.50
N ASN A 187 -4.19 27.23 -4.34
CA ASN A 187 -5.12 28.28 -3.99
C ASN A 187 -6.01 28.43 -5.22
N SER A 188 -7.19 27.83 -5.16
CA SER A 188 -8.33 28.31 -5.93
C SER A 188 -8.63 29.72 -5.44
N GLY A 189 -7.83 30.69 -5.91
CA GLY A 189 -8.27 32.06 -5.95
C GLY A 189 -9.61 32.09 -6.70
N PRO A 190 -10.49 33.04 -6.38
CA PRO A 190 -11.86 33.09 -6.93
C PRO A 190 -11.97 33.24 -8.47
N GLY A 191 -10.89 33.04 -9.22
CA GLY A 191 -10.85 33.03 -10.69
C GLY A 191 -10.51 31.68 -11.33
N HIS A 192 -10.38 30.57 -10.60
CA HIS A 192 -10.18 29.25 -11.22
C HIS A 192 -11.42 28.36 -11.05
N THR A 193 -12.40 28.59 -11.93
CA THR A 193 -13.38 27.56 -12.26
C THR A 193 -12.67 26.53 -13.15
N PRO A 194 -12.67 25.22 -12.84
CA PRO A 194 -12.41 24.23 -13.88
C PRO A 194 -13.39 24.51 -15.04
N PRO A 195 -13.04 24.23 -16.32
CA PRO A 195 -14.00 24.36 -17.40
C PRO A 195 -15.22 23.53 -17.02
N LYS A 196 -16.26 24.22 -16.56
CA LYS A 196 -17.59 23.66 -16.45
C LYS A 196 -17.94 23.43 -17.90
N ASP A 197 -17.90 22.17 -18.33
CA ASP A 197 -18.61 21.74 -19.51
C ASP A 197 -20.00 22.36 -19.39
N THR A 198 -20.27 23.34 -20.23
CA THR A 198 -21.60 23.87 -20.41
C THR A 198 -22.36 22.80 -21.17
N ASP A 199 -22.68 21.72 -20.46
CA ASP A 199 -23.74 20.83 -20.85
C ASP A 199 -25.03 21.61 -20.57
N THR A 200 -25.45 22.35 -21.60
CA THR A 200 -26.80 22.89 -21.71
C THR A 200 -27.73 21.70 -21.91
N SER A 201 -27.91 20.90 -20.86
CA SER A 201 -28.88 19.82 -20.80
C SER A 201 -30.09 20.25 -19.97
N ASP A 202 -30.72 21.36 -20.39
CA ASP A 202 -32.19 21.52 -20.30
C ASP A 202 -32.89 20.57 -21.31
N LYS A 203 -32.45 19.32 -21.35
CA LYS A 203 -33.17 18.22 -21.97
C LYS A 203 -33.60 17.31 -20.83
N SER A 204 -34.86 17.45 -20.44
CA SER A 204 -35.59 16.41 -19.73
C SER A 204 -35.27 15.06 -20.37
N LYS A 205 -34.62 14.15 -19.64
CA LYS A 205 -34.35 12.78 -20.11
C LYS A 205 -35.64 12.17 -20.65
N SER A 206 -35.56 11.47 -21.78
CA SER A 206 -36.73 10.83 -22.38
C SER A 206 -37.32 9.80 -21.42
N LEU A 207 -38.65 9.64 -21.40
CA LEU A 207 -39.36 8.67 -20.53
C LEU A 207 -38.84 7.23 -20.71
N PHE A 208 -38.30 6.91 -21.88
CA PHE A 208 -37.73 5.60 -22.22
C PHE A 208 -36.28 5.40 -21.75
N GLU A 209 -35.62 6.48 -21.33
CA GLU A 209 -34.24 6.48 -20.84
C GLU A 209 -34.17 6.55 -19.30
N MET A 210 -35.30 6.72 -18.62
CA MET A 210 -35.39 6.71 -17.16
C MET A 210 -35.62 5.30 -16.61
N SER A 211 -35.14 5.05 -15.40
CA SER A 211 -35.40 3.79 -14.70
C SER A 211 -36.88 3.67 -14.30
N GLN A 212 -37.41 2.45 -14.21
CA GLN A 212 -38.84 2.21 -13.91
C GLN A 212 -39.27 2.84 -12.57
N ASP A 213 -38.39 2.83 -11.57
CA ASP A 213 -38.64 3.46 -10.26
C ASP A 213 -38.75 4.99 -10.35
N GLU A 214 -37.99 5.59 -11.27
CA GLU A 214 -37.96 7.03 -11.50
C GLU A 214 -39.19 7.49 -12.30
N VAL A 215 -39.65 6.67 -13.26
CA VAL A 215 -40.93 6.86 -13.95
C VAL A 215 -42.11 6.74 -12.99
N LEU A 216 -42.10 5.76 -12.07
CA LEU A 216 -43.17 5.59 -11.08
C LEU A 216 -43.26 6.78 -10.10
N LYS A 217 -42.11 7.34 -9.70
CA LYS A 217 -42.04 8.55 -8.88
C LYS A 217 -42.58 9.79 -9.61
N LEU A 218 -42.28 9.94 -10.91
CA LEU A 218 -42.81 11.04 -11.72
C LEU A 218 -44.32 10.92 -11.97
N ALA A 219 -44.83 9.68 -12.07
CA ALA A 219 -46.25 9.39 -12.14
C ALA A 219 -46.98 9.75 -10.84
N MET A 220 -46.41 9.38 -9.68
CA MET A 220 -46.93 9.77 -8.36
C MET A 220 -46.90 11.28 -8.14
N ALA A 221 -45.86 11.95 -8.64
CA ALA A 221 -45.73 13.41 -8.59
C ALA A 221 -46.65 14.14 -9.60
N LYS A 222 -47.49 13.42 -10.35
CA LYS A 222 -48.42 13.95 -11.38
C LYS A 222 -47.74 14.84 -12.42
N LYS A 223 -46.45 14.60 -12.68
CA LYS A 223 -45.58 15.42 -13.54
C LYS A 223 -45.30 14.77 -14.91
N LEU A 224 -46.10 13.76 -15.27
CA LEU A 224 -46.04 13.14 -16.59
C LEU A 224 -46.60 14.10 -17.66
N PRO A 225 -45.95 14.23 -18.83
CA PRO A 225 -46.51 14.96 -19.95
C PRO A 225 -47.84 14.34 -20.36
N ASN A 226 -48.88 15.17 -20.45
CA ASN A 226 -50.26 14.77 -20.73
C ASN A 226 -50.33 14.00 -22.06
N GLN A 227 -50.52 12.68 -22.02
CA GLN A 227 -50.85 11.92 -23.22
C GLN A 227 -52.30 12.20 -23.57
N GLN A 228 -52.53 13.10 -24.52
CA GLN A 228 -53.87 13.30 -25.06
C GLN A 228 -54.32 11.99 -25.72
N PRO A 229 -55.49 11.44 -25.36
CA PRO A 229 -56.08 10.36 -26.13
C PRO A 229 -56.47 10.92 -27.51
N LYS A 230 -56.08 10.20 -28.57
CA LYS A 230 -56.70 10.36 -29.89
C LYS A 230 -58.11 9.78 -29.88
#